data_AF-A0A7C7QWH8-F1
#
_entry.id   AF-A0A7C7QWH8-F1
#
_cell.length_a   1.000
_cell.length_b   1.000
_cell.length_c   1.000
_cell.angle_alpha   90.00
_cell.angle_beta   90.00
_cell.angle_gamma   90.00
#
_symmetry.space_group_name_H-M   'P 1'
#
loop_
_entity.id
_entity.type
_entity.pdbx_description
1 polymer ?
#
loop_
_entity_poly.entity_id
_entity_poly.type
_entity_poly.pdbx_seq_one_letter_code
_entity_poly.pdbx_strand_id
1 'polypeptide(L)'
;SELEIYDNIVVYWRPREGLAAGTQHRFTYDMEWGHEPQRPRAVAPVLNTAIGGNWDRSRTLVSVDFADHPALSGAPDSYTKIVRTNRGDVTEGVLERNPRTGGLRLTFALDPGEHPSMELRAQLLLDEQTVTEVWLYRWSP
;
A
#
# COMPACT_ATOMS: atom_id res chain seq x y z
N SER A 1 14.15 -0.43 15.32
CA SER A 1 15.57 -0.05 15.49
C SER A 1 15.59 1.24 16.26
N GLU A 2 16.46 1.37 17.26
CA GLU A 2 16.58 2.61 18.05
C GLU A 2 17.50 3.65 17.38
N LEU A 3 18.27 3.25 16.36
CA LEU A 3 19.18 4.12 15.62
C LEU A 3 19.10 3.84 14.11
N GLU A 4 19.08 4.89 13.29
CA GLU A 4 18.97 4.85 11.82
C GLU A 4 20.21 4.26 11.14
N ILE A 5 21.35 4.21 11.84
CA ILE A 5 22.63 3.68 11.32
C ILE A 5 22.62 2.16 11.09
N TYR A 6 21.57 1.47 11.55
CA TYR A 6 21.44 0.03 11.38
C TYR A 6 20.43 -0.29 10.30
N ASP A 7 20.88 -0.99 9.26
CA ASP A 7 20.00 -1.55 8.24
C ASP A 7 18.94 -2.43 8.91
N ASN A 8 17.69 -2.02 8.77
CA ASN A 8 16.54 -2.66 9.40
C ASN A 8 15.56 -3.26 8.38
N ILE A 9 15.88 -3.16 7.08
CA ILE A 9 15.08 -3.69 5.98
C ILE A 9 15.97 -4.59 5.10
N VAL A 10 15.54 -5.82 4.91
CA VAL A 10 16.19 -6.80 4.01
C VAL A 10 15.13 -7.34 3.08
N VAL A 11 15.40 -7.32 1.77
CA VAL A 11 14.48 -7.81 0.73
C VAL A 11 15.23 -8.78 -0.16
N TYR A 12 14.65 -9.96 -0.38
CA TYR A 12 15.20 -10.99 -1.25
C TYR A 12 14.09 -11.88 -1.79
N TRP A 13 14.36 -12.52 -2.91
CA TRP A 13 13.52 -13.61 -3.41
C TRP A 13 13.92 -14.92 -2.75
N ARG A 14 12.93 -15.73 -2.34
CA ARG A 14 13.13 -17.06 -1.77
C ARG A 14 12.32 -18.09 -2.57
N PRO A 15 12.94 -19.16 -3.10
CA PRO A 15 12.20 -20.23 -3.75
C PRO A 15 11.30 -20.97 -2.74
N ARG A 16 10.10 -21.34 -3.18
CA ARG A 16 9.09 -22.01 -2.34
C ARG A 16 9.62 -23.30 -1.69
N GLU A 17 10.38 -24.09 -2.44
CA GLU A 17 10.90 -25.40 -2.01
C GLU A 17 12.29 -25.30 -1.36
N GLY A 18 12.85 -24.09 -1.26
CA GLY A 18 14.22 -23.86 -0.81
C GLY A 18 15.26 -24.25 -1.85
N LEU A 19 16.52 -24.39 -1.40
CA LEU A 19 17.66 -24.76 -2.24
C LEU A 19 18.26 -26.06 -1.69
N ALA A 20 18.25 -27.12 -2.49
CA ALA A 20 18.80 -28.41 -2.10
C ALA A 20 20.34 -28.36 -2.01
N ALA A 21 20.89 -28.96 -0.94
CA ALA A 21 22.33 -29.07 -0.75
C ALA A 21 22.98 -29.93 -1.84
N GLY A 22 24.21 -29.60 -2.23
CA GLY A 22 24.96 -30.33 -3.26
C GLY A 22 24.43 -30.16 -4.69
N THR A 23 23.43 -29.30 -4.90
CA THR A 23 22.84 -29.01 -6.21
C THR A 23 23.26 -27.64 -6.71
N GLN A 24 23.57 -27.52 -8.00
CA GLN A 24 23.85 -26.23 -8.64
C GLN A 24 22.54 -25.46 -8.87
N HIS A 25 22.51 -24.20 -8.44
CA HIS A 25 21.42 -23.25 -8.73
C HIS A 25 21.99 -22.06 -9.50
N ARG A 26 21.37 -21.67 -10.62
CA ARG A 26 21.81 -20.53 -11.43
C ARG A 26 20.79 -19.39 -11.30
N PHE A 27 21.28 -18.21 -10.94
CA PHE A 27 20.50 -16.98 -10.88
C PHE A 27 21.12 -15.94 -11.81
N THR A 28 20.28 -15.19 -12.52
CA THR A 28 20.67 -14.07 -13.36
C THR A 28 19.63 -12.99 -13.16
N TYR A 29 20.06 -11.78 -12.87
CA TYR A 29 19.19 -10.65 -12.57
C TYR A 29 19.89 -9.35 -12.97
N ASP A 30 19.08 -8.33 -13.24
CA ASP A 30 19.51 -6.94 -13.37
C ASP A 30 19.17 -6.18 -12.09
N MET A 31 20.01 -5.21 -11.74
CA MET A 31 19.79 -4.33 -10.59
C MET A 31 19.99 -2.89 -11.04
N GLU A 32 18.90 -2.14 -11.05
CA GLU A 32 18.90 -0.72 -11.40
C GLU A 32 18.87 0.12 -10.12
N TRP A 33 19.82 1.05 -10.01
CA TRP A 33 19.86 2.05 -8.94
C TRP A 33 19.44 3.39 -9.52
N GLY A 34 18.38 3.97 -8.98
CA GLY A 34 17.85 5.24 -9.45
C GLY A 34 17.04 5.93 -8.36
N HIS A 35 16.59 7.15 -8.66
CA HIS A 35 15.75 7.91 -7.74
C HIS A 35 14.36 7.30 -7.58
N GLU A 36 13.81 6.74 -8.65
CA GLU A 36 12.52 6.05 -8.65
C GLU A 36 12.62 4.73 -9.42
N PRO A 37 11.93 3.67 -8.96
CA PRO A 37 11.87 2.42 -9.70
C PRO A 37 11.09 2.61 -11.02
N GLN A 38 11.49 1.86 -12.05
CA GLN A 38 10.68 1.78 -13.26
C GLN A 38 9.29 1.25 -12.93
N ARG A 39 8.26 1.94 -13.43
CA ARG A 39 6.87 1.57 -13.17
C ARG A 39 6.32 0.81 -14.37
N PRO A 40 6.12 -0.51 -14.27
CA PRO A 40 5.66 -1.32 -15.40
C PRO A 40 4.19 -1.05 -15.76
N ARG A 41 3.43 -0.35 -14.91
CA ARG A 41 2.02 0.01 -15.15
C ARG A 41 1.83 1.51 -15.02
N ALA A 42 1.11 2.09 -15.98
CA ALA A 42 0.67 3.49 -15.96
C ALA A 42 -0.60 3.64 -15.10
N VAL A 43 -0.44 3.45 -13.79
CA VAL A 43 -1.48 3.67 -12.78
C VAL A 43 -1.03 4.76 -11.80
N ALA A 44 -1.97 5.39 -11.11
CA ALA A 44 -1.65 6.42 -10.12
C ALA A 44 -0.87 5.82 -8.94
N PRO A 45 0.37 6.25 -8.67
CA PRO A 45 1.17 5.77 -7.54
C PRO A 45 0.61 6.24 -6.20
N VAL A 46 1.04 5.58 -5.12
CA VAL A 46 0.89 6.13 -3.77
C VAL A 46 2.00 7.15 -3.51
N LEU A 47 1.62 8.36 -3.08
CA LEU A 47 2.54 9.42 -2.70
C LEU A 47 2.82 9.45 -1.21
N ASN A 48 1.80 9.18 -0.40
CA ASN A 48 1.90 9.29 1.05
C ASN A 48 0.96 8.31 1.74
N THR A 49 1.39 7.86 2.91
CA THR A 49 0.61 7.04 3.84
C THR A 49 0.69 7.68 5.21
N ALA A 50 -0.45 8.00 5.81
CA ALA A 50 -0.54 8.47 7.19
C ALA A 50 -1.42 7.51 7.99
N ILE A 51 -0.93 7.10 9.15
CA ILE A 51 -1.66 6.22 10.08
C ILE A 51 -1.60 6.85 11.46
N GLY A 52 -2.74 7.02 12.10
CA GLY A 52 -2.82 7.61 13.44
C GLY A 52 -4.22 7.61 14.02
N GLY A 53 -4.33 7.97 15.30
CA GLY A 53 -5.63 8.10 15.96
C GLY A 53 -6.49 9.20 15.34
N ASN A 54 -7.80 8.99 15.30
CA ASN A 54 -8.77 10.07 15.10
C ASN A 54 -8.74 11.07 16.28
N TRP A 55 -9.52 12.14 16.19
CA TRP A 55 -9.46 13.27 17.13
C TRP A 55 -9.69 12.88 18.60
N ASP A 56 -10.55 11.89 18.87
CA ASP A 56 -10.84 11.35 20.20
C ASP A 56 -10.02 10.08 20.52
N ARG A 57 -9.14 9.66 19.60
CA ARG A 57 -8.33 8.43 19.66
C ARG A 57 -9.14 7.15 19.86
N SER A 58 -10.44 7.16 19.52
CA SER A 58 -11.28 5.97 19.58
C SER A 58 -11.01 5.00 18.42
N ARG A 59 -10.38 5.47 17.33
CA ARG A 59 -10.10 4.66 16.14
C ARG A 59 -8.75 5.03 15.51
N THR A 60 -8.10 4.03 14.91
CA THR A 60 -6.93 4.24 14.04
C THR A 60 -7.42 4.52 12.62
N LEU A 61 -7.07 5.68 12.08
CA LEU A 61 -7.33 6.07 10.70
C LEU A 61 -6.09 5.83 9.84
N VAL A 62 -6.34 5.37 8.62
CA VAL A 62 -5.35 5.25 7.56
C VAL A 62 -5.77 6.18 6.43
N SER A 63 -4.83 7.00 5.95
CA SER A 63 -4.99 7.86 4.78
C SER A 63 -3.94 7.48 3.74
N VAL A 64 -4.39 7.18 2.53
CA VAL A 64 -3.55 6.86 1.37
C VAL A 64 -3.77 7.93 0.31
N ASP A 65 -2.70 8.66 -0.02
CA ASP A 65 -2.72 9.69 -1.06
C ASP A 65 -2.21 9.10 -2.38
N PHE A 66 -3.03 9.15 -3.42
CA PHE A 66 -2.63 8.82 -4.77
C PHE A 66 -2.20 10.08 -5.53
N ALA A 67 -1.23 9.95 -6.44
CA ALA A 67 -0.84 11.07 -7.30
C ALA A 67 -1.95 11.44 -8.28
N ASP A 68 -1.87 12.67 -8.80
CA ASP A 68 -2.68 13.05 -9.95
C ASP A 68 -2.39 12.11 -11.14
N HIS A 69 -3.45 11.77 -11.88
CA HIS A 69 -3.39 10.83 -12.98
C HIS A 69 -4.62 10.99 -13.88
N PRO A 70 -4.50 10.86 -15.22
CA PRO A 70 -5.63 10.99 -16.14
C PRO A 70 -6.80 10.05 -15.80
N ALA A 71 -6.50 8.84 -15.33
CA ALA A 71 -7.49 7.85 -14.91
C ALA A 71 -8.21 8.21 -13.60
N LEU A 72 -7.77 9.26 -12.88
CA LEU A 72 -8.39 9.78 -11.65
C LEU A 72 -9.13 11.11 -11.87
N SER A 73 -9.47 11.44 -13.12
CA SER A 73 -10.13 12.72 -13.48
C SER A 73 -11.63 12.80 -13.12
N GLY A 74 -12.32 11.67 -13.02
CA GLY A 74 -13.73 11.58 -12.61
C GLY A 74 -14.04 12.03 -11.17
N ALA A 75 -15.33 12.07 -10.82
CA ALA A 75 -15.75 12.35 -9.44
C ALA A 75 -15.35 11.20 -8.50
N PRO A 76 -15.07 11.45 -7.21
CA PRO A 76 -14.69 10.37 -6.28
C PRO A 76 -15.65 9.17 -6.27
N ASP A 77 -16.96 9.42 -6.40
CA ASP A 77 -17.97 8.37 -6.40
C ASP A 77 -17.98 7.49 -7.68
N SER A 78 -17.23 7.85 -8.72
CA SER A 78 -17.09 7.00 -9.92
C SER A 78 -16.13 5.84 -9.72
N TYR A 79 -15.37 5.80 -8.62
CA TYR A 79 -14.36 4.77 -8.37
C TYR A 79 -14.85 3.74 -7.36
N THR A 80 -14.61 2.47 -7.66
CA THR A 80 -14.79 1.41 -6.67
C THR A 80 -13.57 1.37 -5.74
N LYS A 81 -13.79 1.53 -4.45
CA LYS A 81 -12.76 1.37 -3.41
C LYS A 81 -12.62 -0.11 -3.07
N ILE A 82 -11.40 -0.63 -3.17
CA ILE A 82 -11.08 -1.94 -2.62
C ILE A 82 -10.27 -1.70 -1.36
N VAL A 83 -10.88 -1.98 -0.19
CA VAL A 83 -10.21 -1.97 1.11
C VAL A 83 -10.38 -3.35 1.72
N ARG A 84 -9.27 -4.03 2.00
CA ARG A 84 -9.28 -5.40 2.53
C ARG A 84 -8.26 -5.58 3.64
N THR A 85 -8.58 -6.50 4.54
CA THR A 85 -7.67 -6.96 5.58
C THR A 85 -7.68 -8.49 5.65
N ASN A 86 -6.60 -9.09 6.14
CA ASN A 86 -6.54 -10.53 6.42
C ASN A 86 -7.17 -10.93 7.77
N ARG A 87 -7.29 -9.98 8.71
CA ARG A 87 -7.87 -10.17 10.05
C ARG A 87 -8.28 -8.82 10.64
N GLY A 88 -9.09 -8.84 11.70
CA GLY A 88 -9.75 -7.63 12.21
C GLY A 88 -10.68 -7.01 11.17
N ASP A 89 -11.08 -5.76 11.38
CA ASP A 89 -12.07 -5.07 10.56
C ASP A 89 -11.55 -3.76 10.00
N VAL A 90 -12.10 -3.37 8.85
CA VAL A 90 -11.85 -2.09 8.19
C VAL A 90 -13.15 -1.51 7.69
N THR A 91 -13.27 -0.19 7.71
CA THR A 91 -14.41 0.48 7.09
C THR A 91 -14.25 0.53 5.58
N GLU A 92 -15.35 0.77 4.85
CA GLU A 92 -15.33 0.94 3.39
C GLU A 92 -14.46 2.13 2.93
N GLY A 93 -14.25 3.09 3.83
CA GLY A 93 -13.46 4.29 3.58
C GLY A 93 -14.20 5.38 2.82
N VAL A 94 -13.67 6.59 2.91
CA VAL A 94 -14.11 7.80 2.21
C VAL A 94 -13.05 8.18 1.21
N LEU A 95 -13.47 8.47 -0.03
CA LEU A 95 -12.59 8.88 -1.11
C LEU A 95 -12.88 10.34 -1.45
N GLU A 96 -11.85 11.17 -1.45
CA GLU A 96 -12.00 12.61 -1.65
C GLU A 96 -10.89 13.14 -2.58
N ARG A 97 -11.14 14.26 -3.26
CA ARG A 97 -10.08 14.97 -3.97
C ARG A 97 -9.07 15.52 -2.98
N ASN A 98 -7.78 15.31 -3.25
CA ASN A 98 -6.71 15.91 -2.49
C ASN A 98 -6.19 17.16 -3.24
N PRO A 99 -6.57 18.38 -2.83
CA PRO A 99 -6.16 19.60 -3.52
C PRO A 99 -4.65 19.88 -3.42
N ARG A 100 -3.94 19.20 -2.51
CA ARG A 100 -2.49 19.36 -2.36
C ARG A 100 -1.71 18.57 -3.42
N THR A 101 -2.21 17.40 -3.80
CA THR A 101 -1.54 16.49 -4.75
C THR A 101 -2.20 16.46 -6.12
N GLY A 102 -3.42 16.98 -6.26
CA GLY A 102 -4.24 16.89 -7.47
C GLY A 102 -4.98 15.56 -7.64
N GLY A 103 -4.48 14.49 -7.00
CA GLY A 103 -5.08 13.16 -7.03
C GLY A 103 -6.22 12.95 -6.02
N LEU A 104 -6.39 11.70 -5.59
CA LEU A 104 -7.40 11.28 -4.64
C LEU A 104 -6.77 10.83 -3.32
N ARG A 105 -7.48 11.05 -2.21
CA ARG A 105 -7.17 10.53 -0.88
C ARG A 105 -8.23 9.51 -0.47
N LEU A 106 -7.80 8.30 -0.13
CA LEU A 106 -8.64 7.30 0.50
C LEU A 106 -8.36 7.26 1.99
N THR A 107 -9.39 7.52 2.81
CA THR A 107 -9.32 7.45 4.27
C THR A 107 -10.23 6.36 4.80
N PHE A 108 -9.72 5.42 5.59
CA PHE A 108 -10.52 4.38 6.23
C PHE A 108 -10.08 4.17 7.68
N ALA A 109 -10.96 3.61 8.50
CA ALA A 109 -10.63 3.22 9.87
C ALA A 109 -10.33 1.73 9.93
N LEU A 110 -9.40 1.35 10.79
CA LEU A 110 -9.14 -0.06 11.13
C LEU A 110 -9.48 -0.33 12.60
N ASP A 111 -9.97 -1.54 12.85
CA ASP A 111 -10.15 -2.13 14.17
C ASP A 111 -9.39 -3.46 14.21
N PRO A 112 -8.27 -3.53 14.95
CA PRO A 112 -7.46 -4.74 15.02
C PRO A 112 -8.05 -5.81 15.96
N GLY A 113 -9.01 -5.45 16.81
CA GLY A 113 -9.37 -6.27 17.97
C GLY A 113 -8.13 -6.65 18.78
N GLU A 114 -7.98 -7.95 19.06
CA GLU A 114 -6.84 -8.51 19.81
C GLU A 114 -5.67 -8.95 18.91
N HIS A 115 -5.69 -8.60 17.62
CA HIS A 115 -4.65 -9.06 16.70
C HIS A 115 -3.36 -8.21 16.81
N PRO A 116 -2.19 -8.84 16.97
CA PRO A 116 -0.92 -8.11 17.12
C PRO A 116 -0.40 -7.49 15.82
N SER A 117 -1.02 -7.82 14.68
CA SER A 117 -0.75 -7.20 13.38
C SER A 117 -1.85 -7.52 12.38
N MET A 118 -2.01 -6.68 11.36
CA MET A 118 -2.94 -6.85 10.24
C MET A 118 -2.22 -6.61 8.93
N GLU A 119 -2.62 -7.33 7.87
CA GLU A 119 -2.21 -7.01 6.51
C GLU A 119 -3.35 -6.28 5.81
N LEU A 120 -3.07 -5.08 5.36
CA LEU A 120 -4.02 -4.18 4.74
C LEU A 120 -3.72 -4.08 3.24
N ARG A 121 -4.79 -4.00 2.45
CA ARG A 121 -4.73 -3.75 1.00
C ARG A 121 -5.70 -2.64 0.64
N ALA A 122 -5.22 -1.67 -0.16
CA ALA A 122 -6.06 -0.63 -0.74
C ALA A 122 -5.76 -0.41 -2.23
N GLN A 123 -6.78 -0.17 -3.04
CA GLN A 123 -6.66 0.27 -4.44
C GLN A 123 -7.99 0.84 -4.94
N LEU A 124 -7.94 1.58 -6.05
CA LEU A 124 -9.13 2.05 -6.75
C LEU A 124 -9.31 1.34 -8.08
N LEU A 125 -10.57 1.08 -8.43
CA LEU A 125 -10.97 0.59 -9.74
C LEU A 125 -11.84 1.64 -10.45
N LEU A 126 -11.71 1.71 -11.77
CA LEU A 126 -12.64 2.37 -12.69
C LEU A 126 -13.03 1.33 -13.73
N ASP A 127 -14.33 1.10 -13.93
CA ASP A 127 -14.84 0.08 -14.86
C ASP A 127 -14.16 -1.30 -14.69
N GLU A 128 -14.04 -1.74 -13.43
CA GLU A 128 -13.36 -2.98 -13.01
C GLU A 128 -11.83 -3.04 -13.28
N GLN A 129 -11.25 -2.00 -13.88
CA GLN A 129 -9.82 -1.89 -14.13
C GLN A 129 -9.10 -1.18 -12.98
N THR A 130 -7.91 -1.67 -12.63
CA THR A 130 -7.07 -1.05 -11.58
C THR A 130 -6.42 0.22 -12.11
N VAL A 131 -6.76 1.35 -11.48
CA VAL A 131 -6.28 2.70 -11.88
C VAL A 131 -5.27 3.30 -10.91
N THR A 132 -5.02 2.64 -9.78
CA THR A 132 -3.98 3.00 -8.80
C THR A 132 -2.98 1.86 -8.59
N GLU A 133 -1.84 2.17 -8.01
CA GLU A 133 -1.01 1.20 -7.33
C GLU A 133 -1.85 0.41 -6.30
N VAL A 134 -1.49 -0.86 -6.11
CA VAL A 134 -2.04 -1.68 -5.03
C VAL A 134 -1.21 -1.41 -3.78
N TRP A 135 -1.74 -0.58 -2.89
CA TRP A 135 -1.13 -0.30 -1.61
C TRP A 135 -1.25 -1.52 -0.70
N LEU A 136 -0.11 -2.05 -0.26
CA LEU A 136 -0.01 -3.14 0.71
C LEU A 136 0.72 -2.63 1.94
N TYR A 137 0.14 -2.86 3.11
CA TYR A 137 0.73 -2.40 4.36
C TYR A 137 0.52 -3.41 5.48
N ARG A 138 1.59 -3.70 6.23
CA ARG A 138 1.48 -4.48 7.46
C ARG A 138 1.40 -3.52 8.64
N TRP A 139 0.22 -3.42 9.24
CA TRP A 139 0.02 -2.65 10.46
C TRP A 139 0.37 -3.50 11.69
N SER A 140 1.06 -2.88 12.65
CA SER A 140 1.27 -3.37 14.01
C SER A 140 1.24 -2.17 14.96
N PRO A 141 0.74 -2.33 16.20
CA PRO A 141 0.67 -1.26 17.19
C PRO A 141 2.05 -0.80 17.68
#